data_AF-A0A434N174-F1
#
_entry.id   AF-A0A434N174-F1
#
_cell.length_a   1.000
_cell.length_b   1.000
_cell.length_c   1.000
_cell.angle_alpha   90.00
_cell.angle_beta   90.00
_cell.angle_gamma   90.00
#
_symmetry.space_group_name_H-M   'P 1'
#
loop_
_entity.id
_entity.type
_entity.pdbx_description
1 polymer ?
#
loop_
_entity_poly.entity_id
_entity_poly.type
_entity_poly.pdbx_seq_one_letter_code
_entity_poly.pdbx_strand_id
1 'polypeptide(L)' 'MRTGAEMMRRVQAIQAEKTPISGLKLNGAVWVQPEIIVDIEYRGWTEDHQLRHPSFKGIRED' A
#
# COMPACT_ATOMS: atom_id res chain seq x y z
N MET A 1 -3.55 -19.79 5.84
CA MET A 1 -2.93 -18.50 6.18
C MET A 1 -1.82 -18.22 5.19
N ARG A 2 -1.94 -17.18 4.35
CA ARG A 2 -0.78 -16.71 3.58
C ARG A 2 0.23 -16.15 4.57
N THR A 3 1.40 -16.75 4.62
CA THR A 3 2.43 -16.38 5.59
C THR A 3 3.02 -15.03 5.22
N GLY A 4 3.52 -14.27 6.21
CA GLY A 4 4.18 -12.98 5.95
C GLY A 4 5.33 -13.08 4.94
N ALA A 5 6.00 -14.24 4.88
CA ALA A 5 7.06 -14.50 3.91
C ALA A 5 6.57 -14.49 2.45
N GLU A 6 5.37 -15.00 2.17
CA GLU A 6 4.81 -14.99 0.82
C GLU A 6 4.45 -13.57 0.37
N MET A 7 3.88 -12.76 1.27
CA MET A 7 3.61 -11.35 1.01
C MET A 7 4.90 -10.57 0.72
N MET A 8 5.92 -10.77 1.56
CA MET A 8 7.22 -10.11 1.37
C MET A 8 7.85 -10.45 0.01
N ARG A 9 7.72 -11.70 -0.46
CA ARG A 9 8.20 -12.08 -1.81
C ARG A 9 7.46 -11.33 -2.91
N ARG A 10 6.13 -11.23 -2.82
CA ARG A 10 5.33 -10.49 -3.81
C ARG A 10 5.71 -9.02 -3.84
N VAL A 11 5.85 -8.37 -2.68
CA VAL A 11 6.26 -6.96 -2.56
C VAL A 11 7.66 -6.74 -3.14
N GLN A 12 8.62 -7.63 -2.86
CA GLN A 12 9.98 -7.53 -3.40
C GLN A 12 10.01 -7.68 -4.93
N ALA A 13 9.17 -8.54 -5.49
CA ALA A 13 9.11 -8.76 -6.94
C ALA A 13 8.67 -7.51 -7.73
N ILE A 14 7.92 -6.61 -7.10
CA ILE A 14 7.36 -5.40 -7.72
C ILE A 14 8.04 -4.11 -7.24
N GLN A 15 9.26 -4.20 -6.71
CA GLN A 15 9.97 -3.03 -6.23
C GLN A 15 10.21 -2.00 -7.36
N ALA A 16 10.07 -0.72 -7.03
CA ALA A 16 10.27 0.40 -7.93
C ALA A 16 11.39 1.31 -7.40
N GLU A 17 12.14 1.92 -8.32
CA GLU A 17 13.24 2.84 -7.96
C GLU A 17 12.73 4.20 -7.46
N LYS A 18 11.53 4.61 -7.88
CA LYS A 18 10.94 5.91 -7.59
C LYS A 18 9.50 5.79 -7.11
N THR A 19 9.04 6.80 -6.38
CA THR A 19 7.64 6.91 -5.97
C THR A 19 6.71 6.89 -7.19
N PRO A 20 5.65 6.06 -7.20
CA PRO A 20 4.59 6.15 -8.20
C PRO A 20 3.66 7.36 -7.96
N ILE A 21 3.75 7.99 -6.79
CA ILE A 21 2.95 9.16 -6.41
C ILE A 21 3.79 10.42 -6.63
N SER A 22 3.34 11.27 -7.56
CA SER A 22 4.00 12.53 -7.87
C SER A 22 4.04 13.46 -6.65
N GLY A 23 5.20 14.08 -6.40
CA GLY A 23 5.39 15.03 -5.30
C GLY A 23 5.52 14.42 -3.89
N LEU A 24 5.28 13.12 -3.72
CA LEU A 24 5.39 12.46 -2.43
C LEU A 24 6.87 12.22 -2.07
N LYS A 25 7.31 12.76 -0.92
CA LYS A 25 8.66 12.53 -0.37
C LYS A 25 8.53 11.88 1.00
N LEU A 26 8.93 10.61 1.08
CA LEU A 26 8.98 9.84 2.32
C LEU A 26 10.39 9.29 2.50
N ASN A 27 11.02 9.62 3.63
CA ASN A 27 12.34 9.11 3.97
C ASN A 27 12.24 7.64 4.40
N GLY A 28 13.11 6.79 3.86
CA GLY A 28 13.15 5.35 4.19
C GLY A 28 12.03 4.52 3.57
N ALA A 29 11.23 5.08 2.66
CA ALA A 29 10.20 4.32 1.96
C ALA A 29 10.82 3.34 0.94
N VAL A 30 10.27 2.13 0.89
CA VAL A 30 10.49 1.18 -0.22
C VAL A 30 9.33 1.35 -1.19
N TRP A 31 9.63 1.79 -2.41
CA TRP A 31 8.61 1.99 -3.43
C TRP A 31 8.34 0.69 -4.19
N VAL A 32 7.08 0.52 -4.60
CA VAL A 32 6.62 -0.62 -5.39
C VAL A 32 5.72 -0.15 -6.52
N GLN A 33 5.59 -0.96 -7.56
CA GLN A 33 4.61 -0.77 -8.61
C GLN A 33 3.18 -0.91 -8.04
N PRO A 34 2.20 -0.10 -8.51
CA PRO A 34 0.84 -0.10 -7.98
C PRO A 34 0.01 -1.29 -8.51
N GLU A 35 0.42 -2.52 -8.20
CA GLU A 35 -0.20 -3.76 -8.69
C GLU A 35 -0.98 -4.53 -7.62
N ILE A 36 -0.77 -4.21 -6.34
CA ILE A 36 -1.44 -4.89 -5.22
C ILE A 36 -2.62 -4.05 -4.76
N ILE A 37 -3.83 -4.60 -4.91
CA ILE A 37 -5.05 -4.01 -4.39
C ILE A 37 -5.27 -4.53 -2.96
N VAL A 38 -5.63 -3.64 -2.04
CA VAL A 38 -5.87 -3.97 -0.63
C VAL A 38 -7.23 -3.50 -0.17
N ASP A 39 -7.82 -4.24 0.76
CA ASP A 39 -9.01 -3.81 1.49
C ASP A 39 -8.60 -3.00 2.71
N ILE A 40 -9.26 -1.84 2.85
CA ILE A 40 -9.03 -0.89 3.93
C ILE A 40 -10.38 -0.53 4.55
N GLU A 41 -10.46 -0.61 5.87
CA GLU A 41 -11.56 -0.02 6.64
C GLU A 41 -11.14 1.36 7.13
N TYR A 42 -12.04 2.34 7.03
CA TYR A 42 -11.76 3.72 7.39
C TYR A 42 -13.04 4.39 7.92
N ARG A 43 -12.88 5.50 8.65
CA ARG A 43 -14.00 6.21 9.30
C ARG A 43 -14.57 7.37 8.48
N GLY A 44 -14.02 7.63 7.30
CA GLY A 44 -14.41 8.71 6.40
C GLY A 44 -13.22 9.39 5.73
N TRP A 45 -13.49 10.47 5.00
CA TRP A 45 -12.49 11.28 4.31
C TRP A 45 -12.11 12.53 5.14
N THR A 46 -10.89 13.03 4.97
CA THR A 46 -10.48 14.38 5.40
C THR A 46 -10.80 15.41 4.32
N GLU A 47 -10.75 16.69 4.67
CA GLU A 47 -10.92 17.79 3.69
C GLU A 47 -9.84 17.73 2.60
N ASP A 48 -8.62 17.32 2.96
CA ASP A 48 -7.51 17.06 2.02
C ASP A 48 -7.61 15.70 1.29
N HIS A 49 -8.78 15.06 1.26
CA HIS A 49 -9.02 13.81 0.53
C HIS A 49 -8.15 12.62 0.98
N GLN A 50 -7.81 12.54 2.27
CA GLN A 50 -7.13 11.39 2.87
C GLN A 50 -8.09 10.52 3.68
N LEU A 51 -7.72 9.25 3.90
CA LEU A 51 -8.51 8.32 4.72
C LEU A 51 -8.35 8.64 6.21
N ARG A 52 -9.45 8.70 6.94
CA ARG A 52 -9.47 8.93 8.39
C ARG A 52 -9.42 7.61 9.16
N HIS A 53 -8.40 7.43 10.00
CA HIS A 53 -8.14 6.21 10.78
C HIS A 53 -8.16 4.92 9.94
N PRO A 54 -7.35 4.81 8.87
CA PRO A 54 -7.35 3.62 8.02
C PRO A 54 -6.76 2.41 8.75
N SER A 55 -7.39 1.26 8.57
CA SER A 55 -6.94 -0.05 9.06
C SER A 55 -6.85 -1.03 7.90
N PHE A 56 -5.69 -1.65 7.72
CA PHE A 56 -5.49 -2.71 6.74
C PHE A 56 -6.34 -3.94 7.09
N LYS A 57 -7.08 -4.48 6.12
CA LYS A 57 -7.92 -5.68 6.31
C LYS A 57 -7.41 -6.88 5.53
N GLY A 58 -6.84 -6.67 4.36
CA GLY A 58 -6.33 -7.76 3.54
C GLY A 58 -5.92 -7.31 2.15
N ILE A 59 -5.45 -8.27 1.35
CA ILE A 59 -5.14 -8.08 -0.07
C ILE A 59 -6.33 -8.63 -0.85
N ARG A 60 -6.80 -7.88 -1.86
CA ARG A 60 -7.82 -8.37 -2.78
C ARG A 60 -7.22 -9.38 -3.74
N GLU A 61 -7.99 -10.44 -4.01
CA GLU A 61 -7.60 -11.54 -4.91
C GLU A 61 -8.33 -11.51 -6.25
N ASP A 62 -9.27 -10.58 -6.37
CA ASP A 62 -10.12 -10.33 -7.55
C ASP A 62 -9.50 -9.24 -8.43
#